data_AF-A0A2V6L026-F1
#
_entry.id   AF-A0A2V6L026-F1
#
_cell.length_a   1.000
_cell.length_b   1.000
_cell.length_c   1.000
_cell.angle_alpha   90.00
_cell.angle_beta   90.00
_cell.angle_gamma   90.00
#
_symmetry.space_group_name_H-M   'P 1'
#
loop_
_entity.id
_entity.type
_entity.pdbx_description
1 polymer ?
#
loop_
_entity_poly.entity_id
_entity_poly.type
_entity_poly.pdbx_seq_one_letter_code
_entity_poly.pdbx_strand_id
1 'polypeptide(L)'
;MMQDFRFAIRQLLKTPGFTTVAVLTLALAIGVNSAIFALINGVVLKPVVPVRPAEVVNVFTARQNASHDYRQFSYNEYRELRENGGDVFSDVAVIEFAVAGIGRDHEMRRSFAFLT
;
A
#
# COMPACT_ATOMS: atom_id res chain seq x y z
N MET A 1 7.28 5.11 -43.68
CA MET A 1 7.32 4.54 -42.31
C MET A 1 8.71 4.67 -41.68
N MET A 2 9.72 3.87 -42.07
CA MET A 2 11.06 3.93 -41.45
C MET A 2 11.80 5.27 -41.70
N GLN A 3 11.56 5.90 -42.86
CA GLN A 3 12.09 7.24 -43.18
C GLN A 3 11.49 8.33 -42.29
N ASP A 4 10.21 8.23 -41.94
CA ASP A 4 9.51 9.22 -41.13
C ASP A 4 10.06 9.24 -39.69
N PHE A 5 10.33 8.05 -39.12
CA PHE A 5 10.99 7.91 -37.83
C PHE A 5 12.39 8.53 -37.82
N ARG A 6 13.18 8.28 -38.87
CA ARG A 6 14.53 8.84 -39.01
C ARG A 6 14.50 10.36 -39.19
N PHE A 7 13.48 10.87 -39.88
CA PHE A 7 13.27 12.30 -40.07
C PHE A 7 12.89 12.98 -38.74
N ALA A 8 11.97 12.39 -37.98
CA ALA A 8 11.55 12.89 -36.67
C ALA A 8 12.71 12.96 -35.67
N ILE A 9 13.55 11.91 -35.59
CA ILE A 9 14.74 11.90 -34.73
C ILE A 9 15.72 13.01 -35.14
N ARG A 10 15.95 13.19 -36.44
CA ARG A 10 16.85 14.24 -36.95
C ARG A 10 16.29 15.65 -36.68
N GLN A 11 14.98 15.80 -36.65
CA GLN A 11 14.32 17.05 -36.27
C GLN A 11 14.45 17.34 -34.77
N LEU A 12 14.28 16.33 -33.92
CA LEU A 12 14.50 16.45 -32.47
C LEU A 12 15.95 16.82 -32.13
N LEU A 13 16.92 16.27 -32.86
CA LEU A 13 18.35 16.61 -32.70
C LEU A 13 18.71 18.02 -33.19
N LYS A 14 17.91 18.62 -34.08
CA LYS A 14 18.11 19.99 -34.57
C LYS A 14 17.68 21.06 -33.57
N THR A 15 16.77 20.74 -32.66
CA THR A 15 16.26 21.67 -31.63
C THR A 15 16.51 21.12 -30.22
N PRO A 16 17.79 21.01 -29.79
CA PRO A 16 18.15 20.27 -28.58
C PRO A 16 17.54 20.86 -27.29
N GLY A 17 17.35 22.17 -27.21
CA GLY A 17 16.75 22.82 -26.03
C GLY A 17 15.29 22.38 -25.80
N PHE A 18 14.44 22.50 -26.82
CA PHE A 18 13.05 22.07 -26.75
C PHE A 18 12.93 20.57 -26.51
N THR A 19 13.71 19.77 -27.25
CA THR A 19 13.74 18.31 -27.11
C THR A 19 14.12 17.90 -25.69
N THR A 20 15.11 18.56 -25.07
CA THR A 20 15.53 18.24 -23.69
C THR A 20 14.41 18.51 -22.70
N VAL A 21 13.75 19.67 -22.78
CA VAL A 21 12.62 19.99 -21.89
C VAL A 21 11.46 19.01 -22.08
N ALA A 22 11.14 18.68 -23.33
CA ALA A 22 10.09 17.72 -23.65
C ALA A 22 10.40 16.31 -23.07
N VAL A 23 11.63 15.83 -23.26
CA VAL A 23 12.08 14.53 -22.73
C VAL A 23 12.08 14.52 -21.20
N LEU A 24 12.57 15.57 -20.55
CA LEU A 24 12.57 15.67 -19.09
C LEU A 24 11.15 15.70 -18.52
N THR A 25 10.24 16.45 -19.15
CA THR A 25 8.84 16.54 -18.74
C THR A 25 8.15 15.18 -18.88
N LEU A 26 8.39 14.49 -20.00
CA LEU A 26 7.84 13.16 -20.26
C LEU A 26 8.41 12.13 -19.26
N ALA A 27 9.73 12.15 -19.04
CA ALA A 27 10.38 11.28 -18.08
C ALA A 27 9.86 11.50 -16.65
N LEU A 28 9.62 12.75 -16.25
CA LEU A 28 9.06 13.09 -14.95
C LEU A 28 7.63 12.57 -14.82
N ALA A 29 6.77 12.79 -15.82
CA ALA A 29 5.39 12.33 -15.80
C ALA A 29 5.29 10.79 -15.71
N ILE A 30 6.13 10.08 -16.47
CA ILE A 30 6.20 8.61 -16.42
C ILE A 30 6.75 8.13 -15.07
N GLY A 31 7.80 8.78 -14.57
CA GLY A 31 8.46 8.43 -13.31
C GLY A 31 7.55 8.63 -12.11
N VAL A 32 6.82 9.73 -12.04
CA VAL A 32 5.86 10.03 -10.95
C VAL A 32 4.75 8.98 -10.91
N ASN A 33 4.14 8.65 -12.06
CA ASN A 33 3.10 7.61 -12.11
C ASN A 33 3.65 6.26 -11.65
N SER A 34 4.84 5.88 -12.14
CA SER A 34 5.48 4.62 -11.77
C SER A 34 5.84 4.56 -10.27
N ALA A 35 6.33 5.68 -9.71
CA ALA A 35 6.69 5.79 -8.30
C ALA A 35 5.47 5.68 -7.38
N ILE A 36 4.34 6.31 -7.75
CA ILE A 36 3.08 6.20 -7.02
C ILE A 36 2.61 4.73 -7.02
N PHE A 37 2.59 4.07 -8.19
CA PHE A 37 2.20 2.66 -8.25
C PHE A 37 3.17 1.75 -7.49
N ALA A 38 4.47 2.00 -7.54
CA ALA A 38 5.45 1.24 -6.77
C ALA A 38 5.25 1.41 -5.26
N LEU A 39 4.98 2.64 -4.81
CA LEU A 39 4.67 2.93 -3.41
C LEU A 39 3.39 2.24 -2.95
N ILE A 40 2.30 2.38 -3.71
CA ILE A 40 1.03 1.72 -3.41
C ILE A 40 1.22 0.20 -3.40
N ASN A 41 1.91 -0.35 -4.40
CA ASN A 41 2.14 -1.78 -4.46
C ASN A 41 2.99 -2.28 -3.29
N GLY A 42 4.04 -1.54 -2.91
CA GLY A 42 4.95 -1.94 -1.83
C GLY A 42 4.39 -1.74 -0.42
N VAL A 43 3.57 -0.71 -0.20
CA VAL A 43 3.08 -0.32 1.13
C VAL A 43 1.64 -0.77 1.37
N VAL A 44 0.77 -0.74 0.36
CA VAL A 44 -0.66 -1.02 0.50
C VAL A 44 -1.02 -2.42 0.06
N LEU A 45 -0.49 -2.86 -1.09
CA LEU A 45 -0.91 -4.13 -1.71
C LEU A 45 -0.01 -5.31 -1.40
N LYS A 46 1.24 -5.09 -0.96
CA LYS A 46 2.15 -6.18 -0.65
C LYS A 46 1.70 -6.82 0.67
N PRO A 47 1.23 -8.08 0.66
CA PRO A 47 0.80 -8.73 1.89
C PRO A 47 2.00 -8.85 2.82
N VAL A 48 1.84 -8.44 4.08
CA VAL A 48 2.86 -8.57 5.13
C VAL A 48 3.25 -10.04 5.36
N VAL A 49 2.37 -10.97 4.99
CA VAL A 49 2.60 -12.41 5.22
C VAL A 49 2.35 -13.19 3.93
N PRO A 50 3.33 -13.95 3.41
CA PRO A 50 3.14 -14.87 2.31
C PRO A 50 2.48 -16.14 2.85
N VAL A 51 1.19 -16.08 3.20
CA VAL A 51 0.42 -17.26 3.60
C VAL A 51 -0.41 -17.74 2.44
N ARG A 52 -0.55 -19.06 2.33
CA ARG A 52 -1.40 -19.76 1.36
C ARG A 52 -2.78 -19.07 1.35
N PRO A 53 -3.14 -18.30 0.29
CA PRO A 53 -4.28 -17.39 0.35
C PRO A 53 -5.61 -18.10 0.63
N ALA A 54 -5.70 -19.37 0.23
CA ALA A 54 -6.88 -20.22 0.45
C ALA A 54 -7.08 -20.65 1.92
N GLU A 55 -6.09 -20.47 2.78
CA GLU A 55 -6.12 -20.86 4.19
C GLU A 55 -6.22 -19.66 5.13
N VAL A 56 -6.26 -18.45 4.57
CA VAL A 56 -6.42 -17.21 5.33
C VAL A 56 -7.90 -16.99 5.61
N VAL A 57 -8.25 -16.95 6.89
CA VAL A 57 -9.59 -16.59 7.36
C VAL A 57 -9.53 -15.32 8.17
N ASN A 58 -10.53 -14.45 8.00
CA ASN A 58 -10.68 -13.28 8.87
C ASN A 58 -11.52 -13.68 10.07
N VAL A 59 -11.00 -13.44 11.27
CA VAL A 59 -11.73 -13.63 12.52
C VAL A 59 -12.27 -12.27 12.96
N PHE A 60 -13.49 -12.23 13.49
CA PHE A 60 -14.08 -11.03 14.09
C PHE A 60 -14.99 -11.42 15.26
N THR A 61 -15.10 -10.55 16.26
CA THR A 61 -16.08 -10.69 17.33
C THR A 61 -17.43 -10.12 16.85
N ALA A 62 -18.51 -10.90 16.98
CA ALA A 62 -19.87 -10.45 16.68
C ALA A 62 -20.77 -10.54 17.91
N ARG A 63 -21.67 -9.55 18.06
CA ARG A 63 -22.69 -9.60 19.11
C ARG A 63 -23.73 -10.67 18.75
N GLN A 64 -24.11 -11.52 19.70
CA GLN A 64 -25.20 -12.49 19.48
C GLN A 64 -26.47 -11.75 19.01
N ASN A 65 -27.09 -12.26 17.95
CA ASN A 65 -28.27 -11.69 17.27
C ASN A 65 -28.08 -10.35 16.53
N ALA A 66 -26.84 -9.89 16.30
CA ALA A 66 -26.59 -8.74 15.43
C ALA A 66 -26.08 -9.22 14.05
N SER A 67 -26.92 -9.08 13.02
CA SER A 67 -26.48 -9.25 11.64
C SER A 67 -25.55 -8.09 11.25
N HIS A 68 -24.27 -8.40 11.00
CA HIS A 68 -23.20 -7.49 10.52
C HIS A 68 -22.55 -6.55 11.57
N ASP A 69 -22.55 -6.87 12.87
CA ASP A 69 -21.71 -6.14 13.85
C ASP A 69 -20.34 -6.83 13.98
N TYR A 70 -19.39 -6.47 13.12
CA TYR A 70 -18.00 -6.94 13.19
C TYR A 70 -17.18 -5.99 14.08
N ARG A 71 -16.80 -6.45 15.27
CA ARG A 71 -15.99 -5.68 16.20
C ARG A 71 -14.51 -6.01 16.07
N GLN A 72 -13.68 -4.99 16.24
CA GLN A 72 -12.24 -5.17 16.39
C GLN A 72 -11.95 -5.97 17.68
N PHE A 73 -10.95 -6.83 17.59
CA PHE A 73 -10.43 -7.57 18.74
C PHE A 73 -9.68 -6.65 19.69
N SER A 74 -9.86 -6.84 20.99
CA SER A 74 -8.96 -6.31 22.00
C SER A 74 -7.64 -7.08 22.03
N TYR A 75 -6.60 -6.46 22.56
CA TYR A 75 -5.29 -7.09 22.73
C TYR A 75 -5.34 -8.40 23.54
N ASN A 76 -6.26 -8.50 24.50
CA ASN A 76 -6.42 -9.71 25.31
C ASN A 76 -7.02 -10.87 24.51
N GLU A 77 -8.03 -10.59 23.68
CA GLU A 77 -8.61 -11.61 22.79
C GLU A 77 -7.58 -12.11 21.76
N TYR A 78 -6.73 -11.23 21.22
CA TYR A 78 -5.61 -11.65 20.37
C TYR A 78 -4.65 -12.58 21.10
N ARG A 79 -4.24 -12.21 22.32
CA ARG A 79 -3.32 -13.01 23.12
C ARG A 79 -3.89 -14.39 23.42
N GLU A 80 -5.17 -14.45 23.78
CA GLU A 80 -5.86 -15.70 24.01
C GLU A 80 -5.92 -16.58 22.74
N LEU A 81 -6.19 -15.98 21.57
CA LEU A 81 -6.17 -16.72 20.30
C LEU A 81 -4.78 -17.25 19.95
N ARG A 82 -3.73 -16.47 20.28
CA ARG A 82 -2.34 -16.86 20.06
C ARG A 82 -1.85 -17.93 21.03
N GLU A 83 -2.29 -17.90 22.28
CA GLU A 83 -1.85 -18.82 23.34
C GLU A 83 -2.69 -20.11 23.37
N ASN A 84 -4.01 -20.01 23.17
CA ASN A 84 -4.96 -21.13 23.30
C ASN A 84 -5.55 -21.61 21.96
N GLY A 85 -5.39 -20.85 20.87
CA GLY A 85 -5.96 -21.18 19.56
C GLY A 85 -5.05 -22.03 18.65
N GLY A 86 -3.90 -22.49 19.14
CA GLY A 86 -2.88 -23.20 18.35
C GLY A 86 -3.32 -24.54 17.74
N ASP A 87 -4.43 -25.11 18.20
CA ASP A 87 -5.00 -26.35 17.63
C ASP A 87 -5.86 -26.09 16.37
N VAL A 88 -6.26 -24.83 16.14
CA VAL A 88 -7.14 -24.41 15.03
C VAL A 88 -6.40 -23.55 14.02
N PHE A 89 -5.50 -22.68 14.48
CA PHE A 89 -4.74 -21.76 13.62
C PHE A 89 -3.24 -22.04 13.71
N SER A 90 -2.59 -22.22 12.56
CA SER A 90 -1.13 -22.40 12.49
C SER A 90 -0.36 -21.14 12.86
N ASP A 91 -0.93 -19.97 12.56
CA ASP A 91 -0.40 -18.67 12.97
C ASP A 91 -1.53 -17.64 13.03
N VAL A 92 -1.37 -16.63 13.87
CA VAL A 92 -2.36 -15.56 14.07
C VAL A 92 -1.65 -14.23 13.99
N ALA A 93 -2.06 -13.42 13.01
CA ALA A 93 -1.58 -12.05 12.82
C ALA A 93 -2.75 -11.07 12.96
N VAL A 94 -2.46 -9.89 13.51
CA VAL A 94 -3.41 -8.78 13.62
C VAL A 94 -2.89 -7.62 12.81
N ILE A 95 -3.79 -6.98 12.07
CA ILE A 95 -3.49 -5.73 11.37
C ILE A 95 -4.35 -4.66 12.01
N GLU A 96 -3.72 -3.76 12.77
CA GLU A 96 -4.38 -2.56 13.30
C GLU A 96 -3.93 -1.34 12.50
N PHE A 97 -4.89 -0.69 11.83
CA PHE A 97 -4.67 0.61 11.20
C PHE A 97 -4.88 1.71 12.25
N ALA A 98 -3.80 2.12 12.92
CA ALA A 98 -3.87 3.20 13.89
C ALA A 98 -3.70 4.56 13.19
N VAL A 99 -4.67 5.45 13.37
CA VAL A 99 -4.51 6.88 13.05
C VAL A 99 -3.75 7.53 14.20
N ALA A 100 -2.45 7.72 14.04
CA ALA A 100 -1.62 8.40 15.02
C ALA A 100 -1.55 9.90 14.68
N GLY A 101 -1.90 10.74 15.64
CA GLY A 101 -1.66 12.18 15.57
C GLY A 101 -0.22 12.46 15.98
N ILE A 102 0.64 12.82 15.03
CA ILE A 102 1.99 13.30 15.36
C ILE A 102 1.88 14.80 15.59
N GLY A 103 2.02 15.21 16.85
CA GLY A 103 2.06 16.61 17.25
C GLY A 103 3.49 17.13 17.25
N ARG A 104 3.76 18.22 16.55
CA ARG A 104 5.00 18.98 16.71
C ARG A 104 4.67 20.46 16.87
N ASP A 105 5.20 21.05 17.93
CA ASP A 105 4.96 22.42 18.37
C ASP A 105 3.48 22.73 18.67
N HIS A 106 2.68 23.16 17.67
CA HIS A 106 1.26 23.52 17.83
C HIS A 106 0.36 22.95 16.71
N GLU A 107 0.89 22.10 15.83
CA GLU A 107 0.11 21.44 14.77
C GLU A 107 0.03 19.93 14.99
N MET A 108 -1.18 19.40 14.84
CA MET A 108 -1.44 17.96 14.85
C MET A 108 -1.70 17.49 13.42
N ARG A 109 -0.79 16.70 12.85
CA ARG A 109 -1.02 16.05 11.55
C ARG A 109 -1.49 14.63 11.79
N ARG A 110 -2.64 14.28 11.18
CA ARG A 110 -3.12 12.90 11.14
C ARG A 110 -2.19 12.11 10.22
N SER A 111 -1.57 11.08 10.77
CA SER A 111 -0.75 10.12 10.02
C SER A 111 -1.27 8.71 10.26
N PHE A 112 -1.20 7.87 9.23
CA PHE A 112 -1.50 6.46 9.37
C PHE A 112 -0.22 5.74 9.79
N ALA A 113 -0.27 5.01 10.89
CA ALA A 113 0.83 4.16 11.35
C ALA A 113 0.37 2.70 11.30
N PHE A 114 1.25 1.85 10.79
CA PHE A 114 1.10 0.41 10.90
C PHE A 114 1.76 -0.02 12.21
N LEU A 115 0.97 -0.49 13.15
CA LEU A 115 1.46 -1.16 14.35
C LEU A 115 1.45 -2.66 14.04
N THR A 116 2.63 -3.27 14.02
CA THR A 116 2.81 -4.72 13.85
C THR A 116 3.11 -5.39 15.18
#